data_AF-A0A538RUS9-F1
#
_entry.id   AF-A0A538RUS9-F1
#
_cell.length_a   1.000
_cell.length_b   1.000
_cell.length_c   1.000
_cell.angle_alpha   90.00
_cell.angle_beta   90.00
_cell.angle_gamma   90.00
#
_symmetry.space_group_name_H-M   'P 1'
#
loop_
_entity.id
_entity.type
_entity.pdbx_description
1 polymer ?
#
loop_
_entity_poly.entity_id
_entity_poly.type
_entity_poly.pdbx_seq_one_letter_code
_entity_poly.pdbx_strand_id
1 'polypeptide(L)'
;MAVSTQHHFVMEPLKGVGPVRFGMHKDEASRAFTYVYTSFFKGPDSKVRSDHCEVVGLIIHYSDDSRVDYVEVHKAQYATVTLELFGRDITKISFAGWSSS
;
A
#
# COMPACT_ATOMS: atom_id res chain seq x y z
N MET A 1 -26.19 -1.03 7.76
CA MET A 1 -26.03 -0.73 6.33
C MET A 1 -24.54 -0.64 6.06
N ALA A 2 -23.96 -1.57 5.30
CA ALA A 2 -22.54 -1.48 4.96
C ALA A 2 -22.39 -0.32 3.97
N VAL A 3 -21.86 0.81 4.42
CA VAL A 3 -21.32 1.82 3.52
C VAL A 3 -20.11 1.15 2.88
N SER A 4 -20.23 0.64 1.66
CA SER A 4 -19.06 0.17 0.93
C SER A 4 -18.30 1.41 0.48
N THR A 5 -17.33 1.85 1.27
CA THR A 5 -16.42 2.90 0.80
C THR A 5 -15.73 2.38 -0.46
N GLN A 6 -15.79 3.17 -1.54
CA GLN A 6 -15.13 2.87 -2.79
C GLN A 6 -13.89 3.74 -2.94
N HIS A 7 -12.77 3.13 -3.25
CA HIS A 7 -11.51 3.80 -3.54
C HIS A 7 -11.03 3.43 -4.94
N HIS A 8 -10.43 4.40 -5.61
CA HIS A 8 -9.75 4.20 -6.88
C HIS A 8 -8.28 4.59 -6.68
N PHE A 9 -7.38 3.62 -6.85
CA PHE A 9 -5.94 3.85 -6.76
C PHE A 9 -5.29 3.69 -8.12
N VAL A 10 -4.63 4.76 -8.55
CA VAL A 10 -3.74 4.73 -9.71
C VAL A 10 -2.37 4.24 -9.23
N MET A 11 -1.87 3.21 -9.90
CA MET A 11 -0.51 2.74 -9.78
C MET A 11 0.32 3.38 -10.90
N GLU A 12 1.25 4.22 -10.50
CA GLU A 12 2.21 4.82 -11.42
C GLU A 12 3.59 4.20 -11.14
N PRO A 13 4.15 3.41 -12.09
CA PRO A 13 5.45 2.78 -11.90
C PRO A 13 6.51 3.80 -11.49
N LEU A 14 7.31 3.43 -10.50
CA LEU A 14 8.36 4.27 -9.90
C LEU A 14 7.88 5.55 -9.23
N LYS A 15 6.56 5.79 -9.14
CA LYS A 15 5.98 6.94 -8.44
C LYS A 15 5.20 6.55 -7.19
N GLY A 16 4.39 5.49 -7.23
CA GLY A 16 3.66 5.00 -6.05
C GLY A 16 2.29 4.40 -6.36
N VAL A 17 1.43 4.35 -5.33
CA VAL A 17 0.11 3.72 -5.36
C VAL A 17 -0.90 4.60 -4.62
N GLY A 18 -1.93 5.07 -5.32
CA GLY A 18 -2.97 5.90 -4.73
C GLY A 18 -2.40 7.17 -4.09
N PRO A 19 -2.68 7.45 -2.80
CA PRO A 19 -2.16 8.64 -2.14
C PRO A 19 -0.70 8.49 -1.67
N VAL A 20 -0.10 7.30 -1.75
CA VAL A 20 1.26 7.02 -1.30
C VAL A 20 2.23 7.16 -2.47
N ARG A 21 3.34 7.88 -2.23
CA ARG A 21 4.42 8.05 -3.21
C ARG A 21 5.73 7.45 -2.70
N PHE A 22 6.54 6.88 -3.59
CA PHE A 22 7.90 6.48 -3.23
C PHE A 22 8.74 7.71 -2.84
N GLY A 23 9.56 7.57 -1.80
CA GLY A 23 10.33 8.66 -1.20
C GLY A 23 9.54 9.57 -0.23
N MET A 24 8.23 9.37 -0.10
CA MET A 24 7.42 10.05 0.92
C MET A 24 7.94 9.70 2.33
N HIS A 25 7.98 10.66 3.26
CA HIS A 25 8.36 10.36 4.64
C HIS A 25 7.24 9.58 5.34
N LYS A 26 7.60 8.70 6.28
CA LYS A 26 6.64 7.90 7.04
C LYS A 26 5.47 8.72 7.60
N ASP A 27 5.74 9.82 8.28
CA ASP A 27 4.68 10.66 8.86
C ASP A 27 3.74 11.28 7.82
N GLU A 28 4.22 11.52 6.60
CA GLU A 28 3.39 11.98 5.49
C GLU A 28 2.52 10.84 4.95
N ALA A 29 3.10 9.65 4.78
CA ALA A 29 2.37 8.46 4.34
C ALA A 29 1.29 8.03 5.36
N SER A 30 1.59 8.04 6.66
CA SER A 30 0.61 7.72 7.69
C SER A 30 -0.53 8.73 7.76
N ARG A 31 -0.29 10.01 7.38
CA ARG A 31 -1.34 11.04 7.29
C ARG A 31 -2.17 10.97 6.01
N ALA A 32 -1.67 10.29 4.99
CA ALA A 32 -2.42 10.05 3.75
C ALA A 32 -3.65 9.17 3.98
N PHE A 33 -3.66 8.41 5.09
CA PHE A 33 -4.80 7.63 5.53
C PHE A 33 -5.26 8.13 6.90
N THR A 34 -6.58 8.24 7.10
CA THR A 34 -7.15 8.56 8.42
C THR A 34 -7.08 7.39 9.39
N TYR A 35 -6.67 6.21 8.94
CA TYR A 35 -6.69 4.97 9.70
C TYR A 35 -5.48 4.09 9.36
N VAL A 36 -4.50 4.02 10.27
CA VAL A 36 -3.47 2.96 10.27
C VAL A 36 -3.88 1.96 11.35
N TYR A 37 -4.19 0.72 10.95
CA TYR A 37 -4.77 -0.26 11.87
C TYR A 37 -3.68 -0.98 12.67
N THR A 38 -2.58 -1.34 12.00
CA THR A 38 -1.43 -1.97 12.64
C THR A 38 -0.12 -1.48 12.03
N SER A 39 0.96 -1.54 12.81
CA SER A 39 2.32 -1.37 12.31
C SER A 39 3.16 -2.55 12.77
N PHE A 40 4.14 -2.99 11.98
CA PHE A 40 4.96 -4.17 12.30
C PHE A 40 6.35 -4.07 11.70
N PHE A 41 7.32 -4.81 12.25
CA PHE A 41 8.65 -4.93 11.67
C PHE A 41 8.62 -6.02 10.58
N LYS A 42 9.12 -5.70 9.37
CA LYS A 42 9.13 -6.66 8.24
C LYS A 42 10.03 -7.87 8.49
N GLY A 43 11.00 -7.74 9.40
CA GLY A 43 11.89 -8.80 9.83
C GLY A 43 12.68 -8.40 11.09
N PRO A 44 13.45 -9.34 11.66
CA PRO A 44 14.17 -9.13 12.92
C PRO A 44 15.19 -7.98 12.86
N ASP A 45 15.78 -7.71 11.69
CA ASP A 45 16.79 -6.66 11.51
C ASP A 45 16.21 -5.30 11.11
N SER A 46 14.88 -5.18 11.01
CA SER A 46 14.24 -3.96 10.54
C SER A 46 14.27 -2.87 11.60
N LYS A 47 14.83 -1.70 11.26
CA LYS A 47 14.86 -0.54 12.16
C LYS A 47 13.58 0.28 12.14
N VAL A 48 12.86 0.25 11.01
CA VAL A 48 11.62 1.02 10.81
C VAL A 48 10.44 0.07 10.65
N ARG A 49 9.33 0.40 11.33
CA ARG A 49 8.08 -0.36 11.22
C ARG A 49 7.36 -0.02 9.92
N SER A 50 6.86 -1.02 9.24
CA SER A 50 5.89 -0.90 8.14
C SER A 50 4.50 -0.58 8.72
N ASP A 51 3.64 0.03 7.91
CA ASP A 51 2.26 0.34 8.28
C ASP A 51 1.29 -0.47 7.43
N HIS A 52 0.26 -1.04 8.06
CA HIS A 52 -0.79 -1.82 7.41
C HIS A 52 -2.12 -1.08 7.48
N CYS A 53 -2.65 -0.73 6.32
CA CYS A 53 -3.96 -0.13 6.14
C CYS A 53 -4.92 -1.19 5.57
N GLU A 54 -5.44 -2.04 6.45
CA GLU A 54 -6.36 -3.16 6.13
C GLU A 54 -7.62 -2.71 5.38
N VAL A 55 -8.10 -1.49 5.68
CA VAL A 55 -9.30 -0.90 5.06
C VAL A 55 -9.17 -0.84 3.55
N VAL A 56 -7.99 -0.45 3.04
CA VAL A 56 -7.73 -0.27 1.60
C VAL A 56 -6.73 -1.29 1.04
N GLY A 57 -6.35 -2.29 1.84
CA GLY A 57 -5.47 -3.37 1.42
C GLY A 57 -4.05 -2.90 1.05
N LEU A 58 -3.47 -1.96 1.79
CA LEU A 58 -2.10 -1.52 1.55
C LEU A 58 -1.19 -1.85 2.73
N ILE A 59 0.00 -2.36 2.43
CA ILE A 59 1.12 -2.38 3.37
C ILE A 59 2.22 -1.47 2.83
N ILE A 60 2.62 -0.49 3.63
CA ILE A 60 3.61 0.52 3.28
C ILE A 60 4.89 0.19 4.03
N HIS A 61 5.94 -0.09 3.27
CA HIS A 61 7.26 -0.33 3.81
C HIS A 61 8.11 0.92 3.68
N TYR A 62 9.05 1.03 4.60
CA TYR A 62 9.95 2.15 4.69
C TYR A 62 11.40 1.66 4.75
N SER A 63 12.28 2.43 4.13
CA SER A 63 13.73 2.36 4.29
C SER A 63 14.16 2.79 5.69
N ASP A 64 15.43 2.56 6.02
CA ASP A 64 16.04 2.96 7.29
C ASP A 64 15.95 4.49 7.55
N ASP A 65 15.89 5.29 6.49
CA ASP A 65 15.70 6.75 6.55
C ASP A 65 14.22 7.16 6.68
N SER A 66 13.33 6.21 6.99
CA SER A 66 11.89 6.41 7.13
C SER A 66 11.20 6.96 5.87
N ARG A 67 11.67 6.52 4.70
CA ARG A 67 11.11 6.88 3.38
C ARG A 67 10.43 5.68 2.75
N VAL A 68 9.26 5.89 2.15
CA VAL A 68 8.52 4.84 1.42
C VAL A 68 9.41 4.27 0.33
N ASP A 69 9.74 2.99 0.42
CA ASP A 69 10.59 2.27 -0.54
C ASP A 69 9.79 1.22 -1.32
N TYR A 70 8.78 0.65 -0.70
CA TYR A 70 8.01 -0.45 -1.24
C TYR A 70 6.56 -0.44 -0.72
N VAL A 71 5.61 -0.80 -1.56
CA VAL A 71 4.18 -0.87 -1.22
C VAL A 71 3.64 -2.20 -1.71
N GLU A 72 3.06 -2.98 -0.79
CA GLU A 72 2.29 -4.17 -1.13
C GLU A 72 0.81 -3.82 -1.25
N VAL A 73 0.18 -4.36 -2.28
CA VAL A 73 -1.25 -4.20 -2.53
C VAL A 73 -1.91 -5.56 -2.36
N HIS A 74 -2.85 -5.62 -1.42
CA HIS A 74 -3.63 -6.79 -1.06
C HIS A 74 -5.10 -6.54 -1.35
N LYS A 75 -5.90 -7.61 -1.33
CA LYS A 75 -7.36 -7.45 -1.38
C LYS A 75 -7.83 -6.73 -0.11
N ALA A 76 -8.44 -5.56 -0.29
CA ALA A 76 -9.05 -4.80 0.80
C ALA A 76 -10.14 -5.63 1.52
N GLN A 77 -10.15 -5.58 2.85
CA GLN A 77 -11.12 -6.35 3.65
C GLN A 77 -12.43 -5.58 3.87
N TYR A 78 -12.35 -4.25 3.96
CA TYR A 78 -13.47 -3.41 4.42
C TYR A 78 -13.95 -2.39 3.37
N ALA A 79 -13.31 -2.33 2.21
CA ALA A 79 -13.64 -1.41 1.13
C ALA A 79 -13.54 -2.10 -0.24
N THR A 80 -14.16 -1.50 -1.26
CA THR A 80 -13.88 -1.85 -2.66
C THR A 80 -12.77 -0.94 -3.17
N VAL A 81 -11.66 -1.52 -3.60
CA VAL A 81 -10.52 -0.79 -4.16
C VAL A 81 -10.35 -1.21 -5.61
N THR A 82 -10.49 -0.25 -6.53
CA THR A 82 -10.13 -0.43 -7.94
C THR A 82 -8.67 -0.02 -8.14
N LEU A 83 -7.89 -0.85 -8.81
CA LEU A 83 -6.49 -0.60 -9.16
C LEU A 83 -6.40 -0.29 -10.65
N GLU A 84 -5.80 0.84 -10.99
CA GLU A 84 -5.55 1.24 -12.37
C GLU A 84 -4.04 1.29 -12.65
N LEU A 85 -3.61 0.72 -13.76
CA LEU A 85 -2.24 0.83 -14.28
C LEU A 85 -2.30 1.20 -15.76
N PHE A 86 -1.66 2.31 -16.14
CA PHE A 86 -1.68 2.86 -17.50
C PHE A 86 -3.11 3.02 -18.08
N GLY A 87 -4.06 3.52 -17.27
CA GLY A 87 -5.45 3.70 -17.69
C GLY A 87 -6.27 2.41 -17.81
N ARG A 88 -5.75 1.28 -17.32
CA ARG A 88 -6.43 -0.02 -17.35
C ARG A 88 -6.73 -0.51 -15.94
N ASP A 89 -7.96 -0.95 -15.71
CA ASP A 89 -8.34 -1.65 -14.48
C ASP A 89 -7.59 -3.00 -14.40
N ILE A 90 -6.74 -3.12 -13.38
CA ILE A 90 -5.95 -4.33 -13.08
C ILE A 90 -6.39 -5.00 -11.77
N THR A 91 -7.51 -4.60 -11.18
CA THR A 91 -8.00 -5.09 -9.87
C THR A 91 -8.10 -6.62 -9.81
N LYS A 92 -8.32 -7.27 -10.96
CA LYS A 92 -8.47 -8.73 -11.08
C LYS A 92 -7.21 -9.44 -11.61
N ILE A 93 -6.16 -8.69 -11.96
CA ILE A 93 -4.92 -9.23 -12.50
C ILE A 93 -3.98 -9.49 -11.31
N SER A 94 -4.18 -10.63 -10.66
CA SER A 94 -3.27 -11.10 -9.61
C SER A 94 -1.88 -11.36 -10.23
N PHE A 95 -0.85 -10.62 -9.83
CA PHE A 95 0.54 -10.99 -10.10
C PHE A 95 0.89 -12.19 -9.22
N ALA A 96 0.95 -13.39 -9.80
CA ALA A 96 1.59 -14.53 -9.15
C ALA A 96 3.08 -14.19 -9.01
N GLY A 97 3.57 -14.14 -7.78
CA GLY A 97 4.93 -13.75 -7.43
C GLY A 97 5.97 -14.50 -8.26
N TRP A 98 6.98 -13.75 -8.71
CA TRP A 98 8.22 -14.30 -9.25
C TRP A 98 8.93 -15.01 -8.09
N SER A 99 8.92 -16.35 -8.07
CA SER A 99 9.82 -17.11 -7.21
C SER A 99 11.20 -17.11 -7.87
N SER A 100 12.13 -16.32 -7.35
CA SER A 100 13.55 -16.54 -7.60
C SER A 100 13.92 -17.91 -6.99
N SER A 101 14.49 -18.76 -7.85
CA SER A 101 15.02 -20.09 -7.55
C SER A 101 16.17 -20.06 -6.56
#